data_AF-A0A2W6CKQ8-F1
#
_entry.id   AF-A0A2W6CKQ8-F1
#
_cell.length_a   1.000
_cell.length_b   1.000
_cell.length_c   1.000
_cell.angle_alpha   90.00
_cell.angle_beta   90.00
_cell.angle_gamma   90.00
#
_symmetry.space_group_name_H-M   'P 1'
#
loop_
_entity.id
_entity.type
_entity.pdbx_description
1 polymer ?
#
loop_
_entity_poly.entity_id
_entity_poly.type
_entity_poly.pdbx_seq_one_letter_code
_entity_poly.pdbx_strand_id
1 'polypeptide(L)'
;MAPGPTASAAIRQRRDRLQRAELMVALVQRVRHDQAACPDRVRLLAREVAREVASRVVRYRVEHGLSQAELGAKLGVSRPYVARLESGDQSPTLATLARLAQRLGLEFHIDVTPTNVRMTA
;
A
#
# COMPACT_ATOMS: atom_id res chain seq x y z
N MET A 1 37.92 -7.00 -38.85
CA MET A 1 37.45 -7.86 -37.76
C MET A 1 38.17 -7.42 -36.49
N ALA A 2 37.50 -6.65 -35.61
CA ALA A 2 38.17 -6.13 -34.41
C ALA A 2 38.46 -7.30 -33.44
N PRO A 3 39.66 -7.39 -32.85
CA PRO A 3 39.98 -8.46 -31.91
C PRO A 3 39.08 -8.35 -30.69
N GLY A 4 38.47 -9.47 -30.30
CA GLY A 4 37.68 -9.56 -29.08
C GLY A 4 38.51 -9.25 -27.83
N PRO A 5 37.87 -8.90 -26.70
CA PRO A 5 38.58 -8.55 -25.48
C PRO A 5 39.49 -9.70 -25.03
N THR A 6 40.69 -9.37 -24.58
CA THR A 6 41.64 -10.35 -24.03
C THR A 6 41.05 -11.03 -22.78
N ALA A 7 41.40 -12.29 -22.54
CA ALA A 7 40.87 -13.06 -21.40
C ALA A 7 41.06 -12.33 -20.05
N SER A 8 42.16 -11.60 -19.89
CA SER A 8 42.44 -10.79 -18.69
C SER A 8 41.51 -9.56 -18.56
N ALA A 9 41.16 -8.92 -19.69
CA ALA A 9 40.17 -7.84 -19.72
C ALA A 9 38.75 -8.36 -19.44
N ALA A 10 38.40 -9.53 -19.99
CA ALA A 10 37.11 -10.18 -19.75
C ALA A 10 36.93 -10.59 -18.27
N ILE A 11 37.98 -11.10 -17.61
CA ILE A 11 37.96 -11.44 -16.17
C ILE A 11 37.77 -10.18 -15.32
N ARG A 12 38.50 -9.11 -15.61
CA ARG A 12 38.37 -7.82 -14.90
C ARG A 12 36.96 -7.25 -15.07
N GLN A 13 36.44 -7.22 -16.31
CA GLN A 13 35.10 -6.72 -16.62
C GLN A 13 34.00 -7.55 -15.94
N ARG A 14 34.18 -8.87 -15.82
CA ARG A 14 33.27 -9.75 -15.09
C ARG A 14 33.31 -9.47 -13.58
N ARG A 15 34.51 -9.29 -13.00
CA ARG A 15 34.69 -8.91 -11.58
C ARG A 15 34.04 -7.56 -11.28
N ASP A 16 34.24 -6.56 -12.13
CA ASP A 16 33.66 -5.22 -11.97
C ASP A 16 32.12 -5.24 -12.09
N ARG A 17 31.56 -6.06 -13.01
CA ARG A 17 30.12 -6.27 -13.11
C ARG A 17 29.53 -6.95 -11.88
N LEU A 18 30.20 -7.98 -11.35
CA LEU A 18 29.77 -8.68 -10.13
C LEU A 18 29.83 -7.75 -8.92
N GLN A 19 30.91 -6.99 -8.76
CA GLN A 19 31.04 -6.01 -7.67
C GLN A 19 29.99 -4.89 -7.76
N ARG A 20 29.68 -4.40 -8.96
CA ARG A 20 28.58 -3.43 -9.15
C ARG A 20 27.21 -4.04 -8.84
N ALA A 21 26.96 -5.28 -9.22
CA ALA A 21 25.71 -5.98 -8.91
C ALA A 21 25.59 -6.24 -7.39
N GLU A 22 26.66 -6.66 -6.72
CA GLU A 22 26.72 -6.83 -5.26
C GLU A 22 26.48 -5.51 -4.53
N LEU A 23 27.08 -4.41 -5.00
CA LEU A 23 26.83 -3.06 -4.48
C LEU A 23 25.38 -2.63 -4.70
N MET A 24 24.77 -2.95 -5.85
CA MET A 24 23.36 -2.66 -6.12
C MET A 24 22.43 -3.46 -5.21
N VAL A 25 22.71 -4.75 -5.01
CA VAL A 25 21.94 -5.60 -4.08
C VAL A 25 22.07 -5.08 -2.65
N ALA A 26 23.29 -4.71 -2.21
CA ALA A 26 23.53 -4.13 -0.89
C ALA A 26 22.86 -2.76 -0.73
N LEU A 27 22.83 -1.93 -1.78
CA LEU A 27 22.14 -0.64 -1.79
C LEU A 27 20.62 -0.81 -1.66
N VAL A 28 20.04 -1.74 -2.42
CA VAL A 28 18.60 -2.06 -2.34
C VAL A 28 18.25 -2.62 -0.95
N GLN A 29 19.11 -3.46 -0.37
CA GLN A 29 18.94 -3.97 1.00
C GLN A 29 19.05 -2.86 2.04
N ARG A 30 19.99 -1.92 1.89
CA ARG A 30 20.12 -0.75 2.78
C ARG A 30 18.93 0.20 2.69
N VAL A 31 18.43 0.50 1.48
CA VAL A 31 17.21 1.32 1.32
C VAL A 31 16.01 0.66 1.99
N ARG A 32 15.88 -0.67 1.92
CA ARG A 32 14.84 -1.42 2.67
C ARG A 32 15.05 -1.37 4.18
N HIS A 33 16.30 -1.37 4.66
CA HIS A 33 16.60 -1.17 6.09
C HIS A 33 16.35 0.27 6.55
N ASP A 34 16.62 1.27 5.72
CA ASP A 34 16.35 2.68 6.04
C ASP A 34 14.83 2.97 6.08
N GLN A 35 14.03 2.26 5.27
CA GLN A 35 12.57 2.25 5.40
C GLN A 35 12.07 1.63 6.72
N ALA A 36 12.89 0.83 7.41
CA ALA A 36 12.59 0.37 8.77
C ALA A 36 12.90 1.41 9.84
N ALA A 37 13.62 2.50 9.50
CA ALA A 37 13.96 3.60 10.39
C ALA A 37 12.99 4.80 10.29
N CYS A 38 11.84 4.65 9.61
CA CYS A 38 10.77 5.65 9.71
C CYS A 38 10.08 5.51 11.09
N PRO A 39 10.08 6.54 11.95
CA PRO A 39 9.51 6.45 13.31
C PRO A 39 8.04 6.01 13.33
N ASP A 40 7.32 6.25 12.22
CA ASP A 40 5.87 6.09 12.09
C ASP A 40 5.48 5.02 11.03
N ARG A 41 6.31 3.99 10.78
CA ARG A 41 6.02 2.96 9.77
C ARG A 41 4.64 2.32 9.92
N VAL A 42 4.23 2.00 11.16
CA VAL A 42 2.89 1.46 11.45
C VAL A 42 1.78 2.41 11.00
N ARG A 43 1.99 3.71 11.18
CA ARG A 43 1.04 4.76 10.78
C ARG A 43 0.96 4.91 9.27
N LEU A 44 2.07 4.74 8.55
CA LEU A 44 2.09 4.72 7.08
C LEU A 44 1.29 3.53 6.54
N LEU A 45 1.54 2.33 7.05
CA LEU A 45 0.81 1.12 6.67
C LEU A 45 -0.69 1.24 6.99
N ALA A 46 -1.04 1.81 8.16
CA ALA A 46 -2.43 2.05 8.53
C ALA A 46 -3.14 3.05 7.59
N ARG A 47 -2.42 4.03 7.03
CA ARG A 47 -2.94 4.97 6.02
C ARG A 47 -3.14 4.31 4.67
N GLU A 48 -2.29 3.36 4.29
CA GLU A 48 -2.49 2.58 3.06
C GLU A 48 -3.79 1.78 3.13
N VAL A 49 -4.05 1.11 4.26
CA VAL A 49 -5.33 0.44 4.52
C VAL A 49 -6.49 1.44 4.48
N ALA A 50 -6.34 2.61 5.12
CA ALA A 50 -7.38 3.64 5.12
C ALA A 50 -7.76 4.10 3.70
N ARG A 51 -6.77 4.30 2.83
CA ARG A 51 -6.98 4.70 1.43
C ARG A 51 -7.67 3.60 0.61
N GLU A 52 -7.32 2.34 0.83
CA GLU A 52 -7.98 1.21 0.16
C GLU A 52 -9.46 1.13 0.56
N VAL A 53 -9.78 1.28 1.85
CA VAL A 53 -11.17 1.34 2.32
C VAL A 53 -11.90 2.53 1.70
N ALA A 54 -11.29 3.71 1.74
CA ALA A 54 -11.85 4.94 1.17
C ALA A 54 -12.19 4.76 -0.31
N SER A 55 -11.26 4.20 -1.10
CA SER A 55 -11.46 3.93 -2.53
C SER A 55 -12.68 3.03 -2.78
N ARG A 56 -12.85 1.95 -2.01
CA ARG A 56 -14.00 1.05 -2.15
C ARG A 56 -15.32 1.72 -1.81
N VAL A 57 -15.33 2.52 -0.74
CA VAL A 57 -16.52 3.25 -0.30
C VAL A 57 -16.92 4.30 -1.34
N VAL A 58 -15.95 5.05 -1.87
CA VAL A 58 -16.20 6.02 -2.96
C VAL A 58 -16.72 5.31 -4.21
N ARG A 59 -16.09 4.20 -4.61
CA ARG A 59 -16.52 3.41 -5.77
C ARG A 59 -17.96 2.94 -5.62
N TYR A 60 -18.28 2.29 -4.50
CA TYR A 60 -19.65 1.87 -4.18
C TYR A 60 -20.62 3.04 -4.28
N ARG A 61 -20.26 4.18 -3.66
CA ARG A 61 -21.10 5.38 -3.65
C ARG A 61 -21.40 5.88 -5.06
N VAL A 62 -20.38 5.98 -5.90
CA VAL A 62 -20.50 6.47 -7.28
C VAL A 62 -21.29 5.49 -8.16
N GLU A 63 -21.02 4.18 -8.06
CA GLU A 63 -21.75 3.14 -8.81
C GLU A 63 -23.24 3.11 -8.49
N HIS A 64 -23.62 3.51 -7.27
CA HIS A 64 -25.01 3.58 -6.83
C HIS A 64 -25.62 5.00 -6.93
N GLY A 65 -24.90 5.97 -7.52
CA GLY A 65 -25.41 7.33 -7.71
C GLY A 65 -25.67 8.11 -6.42
N LEU A 66 -24.99 7.76 -5.32
CA LEU A 66 -25.25 8.33 -3.99
C LEU A 66 -24.40 9.59 -3.73
N SER A 67 -24.98 10.57 -3.06
CA SER A 67 -24.23 11.62 -2.37
C SER A 67 -23.64 11.10 -1.05
N GLN A 68 -22.68 11.84 -0.48
CA GLN A 68 -22.11 11.50 0.82
C GLN A 68 -23.16 11.53 1.95
N ALA A 69 -24.18 12.39 1.83
CA ALA A 69 -25.27 12.47 2.81
C ALA A 69 -26.15 11.21 2.75
N GLU A 70 -26.49 10.76 1.54
CA GLU A 70 -27.31 9.55 1.33
C GLU A 70 -26.56 8.30 1.73
N LEU A 71 -25.25 8.20 1.42
CA LEU A 71 -24.42 7.12 1.94
C LEU A 71 -24.37 7.15 3.48
N GLY A 72 -24.28 8.34 4.09
CA GLY A 72 -24.33 8.50 5.54
C GLY A 72 -25.63 7.95 6.12
N ALA A 73 -26.77 8.33 5.54
CA ALA A 73 -28.08 7.82 5.93
C ALA A 73 -28.16 6.29 5.80
N LYS A 74 -27.66 5.72 4.70
CA LYS A 74 -27.62 4.26 4.49
C LYS A 74 -26.76 3.52 5.52
N LEU A 75 -25.65 4.13 5.94
CA LEU A 75 -24.73 3.58 6.94
C LEU A 75 -25.14 3.88 8.39
N GLY A 76 -26.14 4.75 8.60
CA GLY A 76 -26.54 5.24 9.91
C GLY A 76 -25.46 6.10 10.57
N VAL A 77 -24.75 6.92 9.80
CA VAL A 77 -23.67 7.83 10.25
C VAL A 77 -23.83 9.22 9.63
N SER A 78 -23.14 10.22 10.17
CA SER A 78 -23.25 11.59 9.67
C SER A 78 -22.49 11.78 8.34
N ARG A 79 -22.91 12.75 7.51
CA ARG A 79 -22.18 13.13 6.29
C ARG A 79 -20.70 13.47 6.56
N PRO A 80 -20.32 14.24 7.60
CA PRO A 80 -18.90 14.49 7.89
C PRO A 80 -18.11 13.23 8.24
N TYR A 81 -18.75 12.22 8.85
CA TYR A 81 -18.12 10.92 9.08
C TYR A 81 -17.81 10.24 7.75
N VAL A 82 -18.76 10.23 6.80
CA VAL A 82 -18.54 9.69 5.45
C VAL A 82 -17.44 10.44 4.72
N ALA A 83 -17.43 11.78 4.76
CA ALA A 83 -16.38 12.57 4.14
C ALA A 83 -14.98 12.24 4.69
N ARG A 84 -14.87 12.02 6.01
CA ARG A 84 -13.61 11.60 6.66
C ARG A 84 -13.21 10.17 6.29
N LEU A 85 -14.18 9.27 6.17
CA LEU A 85 -13.94 7.92 5.72
C LEU A 85 -13.43 7.90 4.27
N GLU A 86 -14.03 8.71 3.39
CA GLU A 86 -13.66 8.83 1.98
C GLU A 86 -12.34 9.57 1.76
N SER A 87 -11.84 10.34 2.73
CA SER A 87 -10.52 10.98 2.60
C SER A 87 -9.36 10.00 2.79
N GLY A 88 -9.59 8.88 3.47
CA GLY A 88 -8.54 7.89 3.76
C GLY A 88 -7.46 8.40 4.71
N ASP A 89 -7.72 9.47 5.46
CA ASP A 89 -6.73 10.05 6.39
C ASP A 89 -6.62 9.28 7.71
N GLN A 90 -7.70 8.60 8.11
CA GLN A 90 -7.80 7.86 9.35
C GLN A 90 -8.11 6.39 9.08
N SER A 91 -7.34 5.51 9.72
CA SER A 91 -7.57 4.07 9.62
C SER A 91 -8.92 3.70 10.23
N PRO A 92 -9.79 2.99 9.51
CA PRO A 92 -11.07 2.57 10.04
C PRO A 92 -10.88 1.50 11.10
N THR A 93 -11.80 1.48 12.07
CA THR A 93 -11.85 0.40 13.08
C THR A 93 -12.43 -0.86 12.47
N LEU A 94 -12.20 -2.03 13.09
CA LEU A 94 -12.89 -3.26 12.71
C LEU A 94 -14.42 -3.11 12.73
N ALA A 95 -14.97 -2.33 13.69
CA ALA A 95 -16.40 -2.04 13.75
C ALA A 95 -16.87 -1.22 12.54
N THR A 96 -16.05 -0.28 12.05
CA THR A 96 -16.32 0.45 10.81
C THR A 96 -16.32 -0.50 9.61
N LEU A 97 -15.32 -1.38 9.50
CA LEU A 97 -15.24 -2.36 8.41
C LEU A 97 -16.43 -3.32 8.41
N ALA A 98 -16.80 -3.85 9.57
CA ALA A 98 -17.96 -4.73 9.72
C ALA A 98 -19.27 -4.04 9.32
N ARG A 99 -19.44 -2.76 9.69
CA ARG A 99 -20.59 -1.96 9.27
C ARG A 99 -20.64 -1.78 7.76
N LEU A 100 -19.50 -1.45 7.14
CA LEU A 100 -19.41 -1.29 5.69
C LEU A 100 -19.73 -2.61 4.98
N ALA A 101 -19.17 -3.72 5.44
CA ALA A 101 -19.44 -5.04 4.89
C ALA A 101 -20.93 -5.38 4.98
N GLN A 102 -21.53 -5.25 6.16
CA GLN A 102 -22.95 -5.57 6.39
C GLN A 102 -23.90 -4.67 5.58
N ARG A 103 -23.61 -3.36 5.46
CA ARG A 103 -24.54 -2.39 4.88
C ARG A 103 -24.37 -2.19 3.37
N LEU A 104 -23.18 -2.48 2.85
CA LEU A 104 -22.83 -2.26 1.44
C LEU A 104 -22.53 -3.57 0.70
N GLY A 105 -22.45 -4.71 1.40
CA GLY A 105 -22.09 -5.99 0.78
C GLY A 105 -20.62 -6.05 0.33
N LEU A 106 -19.75 -5.28 1.00
CA LEU A 106 -18.32 -5.26 0.70
C LEU A 106 -17.57 -6.35 1.49
N GLU A 107 -16.56 -6.93 0.87
CA GLU A 107 -15.64 -7.87 1.51
C GLU A 107 -14.29 -7.20 1.77
N PHE A 108 -13.68 -7.57 2.89
CA PHE A 108 -12.39 -7.06 3.33
C PHE A 108 -11.56 -8.20 3.89
N HIS A 109 -10.45 -8.52 3.24
CA HIS A 109 -9.45 -9.44 3.75
C HIS A 109 -8.23 -8.64 4.23
N ILE A 110 -7.79 -8.84 5.47
CA ILE A 110 -6.64 -8.13 6.04
C ILE A 110 -5.54 -9.14 6.33
N ASP A 111 -4.36 -8.89 5.78
CA ASP A 111 -3.13 -9.64 6.05
C ASP A 111 -2.14 -8.73 6.80
N VAL A 112 -1.75 -9.16 8.00
CA VAL A 112 -0.82 -8.47 8.89
C VAL A 112 0.40 -9.35 9.11
N THR A 113 1.56 -8.87 8.66
CA THR A 113 2.86 -9.54 8.79
C THR A 113 3.88 -8.60 9.45
N PRO A 114 5.02 -9.11 9.95
CA PRO A 114 6.06 -8.26 10.55
C PRO A 114 6.59 -7.15 9.64
N THR A 115 6.43 -7.28 8.32
CA THR A 115 6.94 -6.32 7.34
C THR A 115 5.85 -5.57 6.59
N ASN A 116 4.57 -5.93 6.73
CA ASN A 116 3.49 -5.35 5.93
C ASN A 116 2.09 -5.46 6.56
N VAL A 117 1.21 -4.53 6.22
CA VAL A 117 -0.23 -4.63 6.44
C VAL A 117 -0.91 -4.38 5.10
N ARG A 118 -1.61 -5.38 4.58
CA ARG A 118 -2.34 -5.28 3.31
C ARG A 118 -3.81 -5.57 3.51
N MET A 119 -4.64 -4.91 2.71
CA MET A 119 -6.05 -5.21 2.61
C MET A 119 -6.39 -5.59 1.16
N THR A 120 -7.06 -6.71 0.97
CA THR A 120 -7.50 -7.20 -0.34
C THR A 120 -9.02 -7.34 -0.39
N ALA A 121 -9.51 -7.48 -1.62
CA ALA A 121 -10.92 -7.69 -1.92
C ALA A 121 -11.27 -9.14 -1.67
#